data_AF-A0A4Y9IIF8-F1
#
_entry.id   AF-A0A4Y9IIF8-F1
#
_cell.length_a   1.000
_cell.length_b   1.000
_cell.length_c   1.000
_cell.angle_alpha   90.00
_cell.angle_beta   90.00
_cell.angle_gamma   90.00
#
_symmetry.space_group_name_H-M   'P 1'
#
loop_
_entity.id
_entity.type
_entity.pdbx_description
1 polymer ?
#
loop_
_entity_poly.entity_id
_entity_poly.type
_entity_poly.pdbx_seq_one_letter_code
_entity_poly.pdbx_strand_id
1 'polypeptide(L)'
;DLKGRLRGQPAVLQAKADGRDQQWTVSSLNIRLGDNRIQGTGSLQERLKGQLDLDLPRLGQLWPRLQGQVKGRLDLAGTLQTPQGQLALQGSQLALQDNRLQNLALTARLDQAQRATLNVKGVGIQAGDTALGT
;
A
#
# COMPACT_ATOMS: atom_id res chain seq x y z
N ASP A 1 -14.59 -10.37 11.63
CA ASP A 1 -13.73 -9.33 12.25
C ASP A 1 -12.66 -10.05 13.04
N LEU A 2 -11.41 -9.87 12.66
CA LEU A 2 -10.25 -10.46 13.33
C LEU A 2 -9.61 -9.36 14.17
N LYS A 3 -9.69 -9.48 15.49
CA LYS A 3 -9.00 -8.60 16.44
C LYS A 3 -7.81 -9.35 17.01
N GLY A 4 -6.63 -8.75 16.91
CA GLY A 4 -5.41 -9.33 17.42
C GLY A 4 -4.44 -8.27 17.92
N ARG A 5 -3.29 -8.72 18.41
CA ARG A 5 -2.17 -7.84 18.73
C ARG A 5 -1.04 -8.16 17.76
N LEU A 6 -0.68 -7.21 16.90
CA LEU A 6 0.51 -7.34 16.08
C LEU A 6 1.65 -6.61 16.80
N ARG A 7 2.62 -7.37 17.32
CA ARG A 7 3.79 -6.84 18.04
C ARG A 7 3.41 -5.89 19.20
N GLY A 8 2.39 -6.27 19.96
CA GLY A 8 1.92 -5.50 21.10
C GLY A 8 1.01 -4.31 20.77
N GLN A 9 0.66 -4.07 19.50
CA GLN A 9 -0.28 -3.03 19.10
C GLN A 9 -1.61 -3.62 18.65
N PRO A 10 -2.75 -2.93 18.88
CA PRO A 10 -4.05 -3.39 18.42
C PRO A 10 -4.08 -3.42 16.89
N ALA A 11 -4.29 -4.62 16.36
CA ALA A 11 -4.53 -4.85 14.94
C ALA A 11 -5.95 -5.35 14.75
N VAL A 12 -6.68 -4.68 13.88
CA VAL A 12 -8.06 -5.02 13.54
C VAL A 12 -8.15 -5.21 12.05
N LEU A 13 -8.65 -6.36 11.63
CA LEU A 13 -8.95 -6.67 10.24
C LEU A 13 -10.44 -6.94 10.10
N GLN A 14 -11.10 -6.07 9.35
CA GLN A 14 -12.50 -6.16 8.97
C GLN A 14 -12.57 -6.36 7.48
N ALA A 15 -13.05 -7.53 7.07
CA ALA A 15 -13.38 -7.81 5.69
C ALA A 15 -14.85 -8.25 5.63
N LYS A 16 -15.61 -7.65 4.72
CA LYS A 16 -16.91 -8.13 4.27
C LYS A 16 -16.71 -8.60 2.85
N ALA A 17 -16.75 -9.91 2.68
CA ALA A 17 -16.57 -10.56 1.41
C ALA A 17 -17.66 -11.60 1.25
N ASP A 18 -18.28 -11.59 0.08
CA ASP A 18 -19.32 -12.52 -0.32
C ASP A 18 -18.89 -13.13 -1.65
N GLY A 19 -19.04 -14.45 -1.79
CA GLY A 19 -18.67 -15.10 -3.03
C GLY A 19 -19.08 -16.55 -3.10
N ARG A 20 -19.31 -17.01 -4.32
CA ARG A 20 -19.56 -18.41 -4.67
C ARG A 20 -18.74 -18.73 -5.92
N ASP A 21 -18.10 -19.90 -5.91
CA ASP A 21 -17.22 -20.37 -6.99
C ASP A 21 -16.09 -19.36 -7.31
N GLN A 22 -16.04 -18.87 -8.56
CA GLN A 22 -15.06 -17.89 -9.04
C GLN A 22 -15.55 -16.44 -8.97
N GLN A 23 -16.67 -16.18 -8.30
CA GLN A 23 -17.24 -14.84 -8.15
C GLN A 23 -17.13 -14.39 -6.70
N TRP A 24 -16.22 -13.46 -6.44
CA TRP A 24 -15.94 -12.88 -5.13
C TRP A 24 -16.17 -11.38 -5.18
N THR A 25 -16.81 -10.85 -4.15
CA THR A 25 -16.99 -9.41 -3.96
C THR A 25 -16.57 -9.09 -2.54
N VAL A 26 -15.55 -8.25 -2.40
CA VAL A 26 -15.13 -7.65 -1.14
C VAL A 26 -15.76 -6.25 -1.07
N SER A 27 -16.93 -6.16 -0.46
CA SER A 27 -17.66 -4.89 -0.29
C SER A 27 -16.94 -3.92 0.63
N SER A 28 -16.15 -4.42 1.59
CA SER A 28 -15.31 -3.57 2.43
C SER A 28 -14.14 -4.35 3.01
N LEU A 29 -12.94 -3.84 2.81
CA LEU A 29 -11.73 -4.20 3.53
C LEU A 29 -11.30 -3.00 4.38
N ASN A 30 -11.08 -3.21 5.67
CA ASN A 30 -10.56 -2.21 6.58
C ASN A 30 -9.56 -2.89 7.52
N ILE A 31 -8.31 -2.48 7.42
CA ILE A 31 -7.22 -2.96 8.25
C ILE A 31 -6.71 -1.77 9.04
N ARG A 32 -6.68 -1.90 10.37
CA ARG A 32 -6.16 -0.88 11.28
C ARG A 32 -5.03 -1.45 12.11
N LEU A 33 -3.88 -0.80 12.11
CA LEU A 33 -2.71 -1.15 12.92
C LEU A 33 -2.25 0.11 13.67
N GLY A 34 -2.71 0.26 14.92
CA GLY A 34 -2.57 1.51 15.65
C GLY A 34 -3.30 2.66 14.95
N ASP A 35 -2.53 3.65 14.50
CA ASP A 35 -2.97 4.84 13.77
C ASP A 35 -2.98 4.61 12.25
N ASN A 36 -2.36 3.53 11.77
CA ASN A 36 -2.34 3.19 10.34
C ASN A 36 -3.66 2.56 9.92
N ARG A 37 -4.16 2.96 8.76
CA ARG A 37 -5.41 2.48 8.17
C ARG A 37 -5.21 2.15 6.70
N ILE A 38 -5.68 0.97 6.31
CA ILE A 38 -5.75 0.52 4.93
C ILE A 38 -7.21 0.16 4.65
N GLN A 39 -7.79 0.78 3.64
CA GLN A 39 -9.19 0.55 3.27
C GLN A 39 -9.27 0.18 1.81
N GLY A 40 -10.21 -0.67 1.46
CA GLY A 40 -10.39 -1.01 0.06
C GLY A 40 -11.68 -1.75 -0.22
N THR A 41 -11.91 -1.95 -1.50
CA THR A 41 -13.00 -2.74 -2.04
C THR A 41 -12.46 -3.55 -3.22
N GLY A 42 -13.15 -4.62 -3.57
CA GLY A 42 -12.79 -5.38 -4.74
C GLY A 42 -13.88 -6.32 -5.20
N SER A 43 -13.78 -6.72 -6.45
CA SER A 43 -14.61 -7.75 -7.05
C SER A 43 -13.77 -8.55 -8.01
N LEU A 44 -13.90 -9.86 -7.94
CA LEU A 44 -13.29 -10.82 -8.83
C LEU A 44 -14.41 -11.72 -9.33
N GLN A 45 -15.00 -11.36 -10.47
CA GLN A 45 -15.92 -12.24 -11.20
C GLN A 45 -15.21 -12.65 -12.50
N GLU A 46 -15.73 -12.27 -13.66
CA GLU A 46 -15.01 -12.39 -14.93
C GLU A 46 -13.81 -11.45 -15.03
N ARG A 47 -13.88 -10.33 -14.31
CA ARG A 47 -12.83 -9.32 -14.26
C ARG A 47 -12.52 -8.96 -12.81
N LEU A 48 -11.23 -8.76 -12.57
CA LEU A 48 -10.72 -8.15 -11.35
C LEU A 48 -11.00 -6.65 -11.42
N LYS A 49 -11.57 -6.12 -10.35
CA LYS A 49 -11.59 -4.68 -10.03
C LYS A 49 -11.28 -4.53 -8.57
N GLY A 50 -10.41 -3.60 -8.21
CA GLY A 50 -10.09 -3.36 -6.82
C GLY A 50 -9.59 -1.94 -6.62
N GLN A 51 -9.88 -1.39 -5.45
CA GLN A 51 -9.32 -0.12 -5.01
C GLN A 51 -8.82 -0.32 -3.59
N LEU A 52 -7.62 0.20 -3.30
CA LEU A 52 -7.03 0.21 -1.98
C LEU A 52 -6.49 1.61 -1.70
N ASP A 53 -7.01 2.24 -0.66
CA ASP A 53 -6.52 3.48 -0.08
C ASP A 53 -5.64 3.16 1.14
N LEU A 54 -4.43 3.72 1.13
CA LEU A 54 -3.45 3.56 2.20
C LEU A 54 -3.29 4.91 2.91
N ASP A 55 -3.55 4.94 4.21
CA ASP A 55 -3.26 6.07 5.08
C ASP A 55 -2.44 5.57 6.26
N LEU A 56 -1.12 5.70 6.16
CA LEU A 56 -0.14 5.16 7.08
C LEU A 56 0.63 6.32 7.75
N PRO A 57 0.02 7.09 8.66
CA PRO A 57 0.66 8.24 9.29
C PRO A 57 1.82 7.86 10.22
N ARG A 58 1.94 6.58 10.63
CA ARG A 58 3.00 6.13 11.54
C ARG A 58 3.52 4.75 11.14
N LEU A 59 4.41 4.70 10.15
CA LEU A 59 4.99 3.44 9.68
C LEU A 59 5.69 2.61 10.76
N GLY A 60 6.23 3.25 11.81
CA GLY A 60 6.85 2.56 12.95
C GLY A 60 5.92 1.62 13.71
N GLN A 61 4.62 1.89 13.67
CA GLN A 61 3.60 1.00 14.23
C GLN A 61 3.38 -0.24 13.34
N LEU A 62 3.58 -0.11 12.02
CA LEU A 62 3.51 -1.18 11.04
C LEU A 62 4.83 -1.96 10.89
N TRP A 63 5.98 -1.36 11.19
CA TRP A 63 7.24 -2.08 11.39
C TRP A 63 8.21 -1.19 12.19
N PRO A 64 8.75 -1.62 13.35
CA PRO A 64 9.59 -0.74 14.19
C PRO A 64 10.84 -0.15 13.50
N ARG A 65 11.35 -0.83 12.47
CA ARG A 65 12.48 -0.37 11.63
C ARG A 65 12.08 0.67 10.57
N LEU A 66 10.79 0.85 10.30
CA LEU A 66 10.27 1.85 9.38
C LEU A 66 9.83 3.08 10.17
N GLN A 67 10.12 4.27 9.66
CA GLN A 67 9.62 5.51 10.23
C GLN A 67 9.06 6.40 9.14
N GLY A 68 8.37 7.46 9.56
CA GLY A 68 7.68 8.37 8.67
C GLY A 68 6.25 7.95 8.38
N GLN A 69 5.72 8.53 7.32
CA GLN A 69 4.33 8.37 6.91
C GLN A 69 4.23 8.11 5.42
N VAL A 70 3.22 7.35 5.03
CA VAL A 70 2.90 7.05 3.64
C VAL A 70 1.40 7.20 3.42
N LYS A 71 1.04 7.83 2.30
CA LYS A 71 -0.32 7.83 1.77
C LYS A 71 -0.29 7.33 0.35
N GLY A 72 -1.39 6.74 -0.10
CA GLY A 72 -1.54 6.43 -1.51
C GLY A 72 -2.77 5.65 -1.85
N ARG A 73 -2.87 5.32 -3.13
CA ARG A 73 -3.96 4.57 -3.71
C ARG A 73 -3.43 3.56 -4.71
N LEU A 74 -4.00 2.37 -4.67
CA LEU A 74 -3.83 1.32 -5.66
C LEU A 74 -5.18 1.03 -6.30
N ASP A 75 -5.24 1.17 -7.61
CA ASP A 75 -6.38 0.76 -8.43
C ASP A 75 -5.97 -0.47 -9.24
N LEU A 76 -6.77 -1.52 -9.19
CA LEU A 76 -6.57 -2.78 -9.90
C LEU A 76 -7.73 -3.05 -10.85
N ALA A 77 -7.42 -3.60 -12.01
CA ALA A 77 -8.38 -3.94 -13.05
C ALA A 77 -7.91 -5.19 -13.83
N GLY A 78 -8.73 -5.66 -14.77
CA GLY A 78 -8.34 -6.70 -15.73
C GLY A 78 -8.79 -8.09 -15.31
N THR A 79 -7.90 -9.08 -15.37
CA THR A 79 -8.17 -10.46 -14.96
C THR A 79 -7.02 -10.97 -14.09
N LEU A 80 -7.16 -12.16 -13.50
CA LEU A 80 -6.04 -12.78 -12.77
C LEU A 80 -4.86 -13.15 -13.68
N GLN A 81 -5.13 -13.44 -14.96
CA GLN A 81 -4.09 -13.75 -15.94
C GLN A 81 -3.45 -12.50 -16.53
N THR A 82 -4.24 -11.43 -16.71
CA THR A 82 -3.80 -10.14 -17.25
C THR A 82 -4.20 -9.00 -16.31
N PRO A 83 -3.56 -8.90 -15.14
CA PRO A 83 -3.85 -7.83 -14.21
C PRO A 83 -3.37 -6.50 -14.79
N GLN A 84 -4.13 -5.47 -14.48
CA GLN A 84 -3.84 -4.08 -14.81
C GLN A 84 -3.91 -3.29 -13.52
N GLY A 85 -3.15 -2.21 -13.43
CA GLY A 85 -3.28 -1.38 -12.25
C GLY A 85 -2.47 -0.11 -12.30
N GLN A 86 -2.79 0.75 -11.34
CA GLN A 86 -2.11 1.99 -11.08
C GLN A 86 -1.88 2.11 -9.59
N LEU A 87 -0.64 2.40 -9.21
CA LEU A 87 -0.25 2.71 -7.84
C LEU A 87 0.26 4.15 -7.82
N ALA A 88 -0.25 4.94 -6.89
CA ALA A 88 0.31 6.25 -6.55
C ALA A 88 0.58 6.26 -5.04
N LEU A 89 1.83 6.51 -4.66
CA LEU A 89 2.26 6.61 -3.27
C LEU A 89 3.03 7.90 -3.05
N GLN A 90 2.78 8.53 -1.92
CA GLN A 90 3.54 9.64 -1.40
C GLN A 90 3.99 9.31 0.02
N GLY A 91 5.29 9.37 0.26
CA GLY A 91 5.89 9.19 1.56
C GLY A 91 6.62 10.45 2.01
N SER A 92 6.67 10.67 3.32
CA SER A 92 7.46 11.75 3.90
C SER A 92 8.15 11.32 5.19
N GLN A 93 9.34 11.87 5.41
CA GLN A 93 10.21 11.59 6.56
C GLN A 93 10.44 10.09 6.74
N LEU A 94 10.63 9.38 5.62
CA LEU A 94 10.82 7.95 5.61
C LEU A 94 12.20 7.63 6.17
N ALA A 95 12.27 6.66 7.08
CA ALA A 95 13.54 6.09 7.49
C ALA A 95 13.46 4.58 7.57
N LEU A 96 14.51 3.92 7.10
CA LEU A 96 14.72 2.49 7.21
C LEU A 96 16.15 2.26 7.67
N GLN A 97 16.32 1.87 8.93
CA GLN A 97 17.63 1.75 9.56
C GLN A 97 18.42 3.06 9.42
N ASP A 98 19.59 3.03 8.76
CA ASP A 98 20.46 4.19 8.56
C ASP A 98 20.10 5.01 7.31
N ASN A 99 19.13 4.54 6.52
CA ASN A 99 18.67 5.24 5.34
C ASN A 99 17.51 6.17 5.70
N ARG A 100 17.58 7.41 5.22
CA ARG A 100 16.52 8.41 5.37
C ARG A 100 16.15 8.98 4.01
N LEU A 101 14.90 9.34 3.86
CA LEU A 101 14.36 9.96 2.67
C LEU A 101 13.29 10.97 3.09
N GLN A 102 13.52 12.25 2.80
CA GLN A 102 12.59 13.30 3.21
C GLN A 102 11.25 13.19 2.51
N ASN A 103 11.26 12.95 1.19
CA ASN A 103 10.05 12.77 0.41
C ASN A 103 10.22 11.68 -0.64
N LEU A 104 9.21 10.84 -0.78
CA LEU A 104 9.09 9.83 -1.82
C LEU A 104 7.81 10.10 -2.60
N ALA A 105 7.89 10.19 -3.92
CA ALA A 105 6.75 10.05 -4.80
C ALA A 105 7.00 8.85 -5.71
N LEU A 106 6.08 7.89 -5.67
CA LEU A 106 6.12 6.69 -6.50
C LEU A 106 4.85 6.62 -7.32
N THR A 107 4.97 6.50 -8.63
CA THR A 107 3.86 6.09 -9.48
C THR A 107 4.25 4.83 -10.26
N ALA A 108 3.39 3.82 -10.22
CA ALA A 108 3.56 2.61 -11.00
C ALA A 108 2.29 2.37 -11.82
N ARG A 109 2.45 1.86 -13.02
CA ARG A 109 1.35 1.48 -13.90
C ARG A 109 1.68 0.15 -14.56
N LEU A 110 0.70 -0.74 -14.62
CA LEU A 110 0.74 -1.99 -15.38
C LEU A 110 -0.38 -1.96 -16.42
N ASP A 111 -0.01 -2.05 -17.69
CA ASP A 111 -0.97 -2.04 -18.80
C ASP A 111 -1.45 -3.45 -19.20
N GLN A 112 -2.39 -3.50 -20.15
CA GLN A 112 -2.96 -4.75 -20.67
C GLN A 112 -1.94 -5.66 -21.36
N ALA A 113 -0.90 -5.06 -21.94
CA ALA A 113 0.20 -5.77 -22.59
C ALA A 113 1.25 -6.25 -21.57
N GLN A 114 0.95 -6.20 -20.26
CA GLN A 114 1.86 -6.52 -19.16
C GLN A 114 3.12 -5.65 -19.15
N ARG A 115 3.04 -4.42 -19.68
CA ARG A 115 4.13 -3.45 -19.61
C ARG A 115 4.01 -2.64 -18.33
N ALA A 116 5.05 -2.73 -17.51
CA ALA A 116 5.18 -1.96 -16.29
C ALA A 116 5.92 -0.65 -16.55
N THR A 117 5.38 0.46 -16.06
CA THR A 117 6.07 1.74 -15.99
C THR A 117 6.18 2.13 -14.52
N LEU A 118 7.39 2.48 -14.10
CA LEU A 118 7.70 2.89 -12.73
C LEU A 118 8.38 4.26 -12.78
N ASN A 119 7.82 5.22 -12.06
CA ASN A 119 8.44 6.52 -11.84
C ASN A 119 8.64 6.70 -10.33
N VAL A 120 9.89 6.97 -9.95
CA VAL A 120 10.30 7.16 -8.56
C VAL A 120 11.01 8.49 -8.46
N LYS A 121 10.52 9.34 -7.56
CA LYS A 121 11.17 10.60 -7.21
C LYS A 121 11.43 10.62 -5.70
N GLY A 122 12.70 10.63 -5.34
CA GLY A 122 13.15 10.83 -3.97
C GLY A 122 13.80 12.20 -3.80
N VAL A 123 13.56 12.86 -2.66
CA VAL A 123 14.25 14.11 -2.25
C VAL A 123 14.87 13.91 -0.88
N GLY A 124 16.07 14.45 -0.68
CA GLY A 124 16.79 14.38 0.60
C GLY A 124 17.11 12.94 0.98
N ILE A 125 17.74 12.20 0.06
CA ILE A 125 18.17 10.83 0.29
C ILE A 125 19.43 10.89 1.13
N GLN A 126 19.43 10.18 2.26
CA GLN A 126 20.62 9.95 3.05
C GLN A 126 20.79 8.44 3.19
N ALA A 127 21.93 7.92 2.80
CA ALA A 127 22.27 6.52 2.93
C ALA A 127 23.47 6.39 3.88
N GLY A 128 23.20 6.06 5.14
CA GLY A 128 24.23 6.10 6.19
C GLY A 128 24.82 7.50 6.36
N ASP A 129 26.14 7.61 6.24
CA ASP A 129 26.86 8.88 6.38
C ASP A 129 26.86 9.73 5.09
N THR A 130 26.32 9.23 3.98
CA THR A 130 26.35 9.93 2.69
C THR A 130 25.01 10.59 2.38
N ALA A 131 25.02 11.91 2.19
CA ALA A 131 23.87 12.65 1.67
C ALA A 131 23.89 12.65 0.13
N LEU A 132 22.75 12.37 -0.49
CA LEU A 132 22.56 12.30 -1.95
C LEU A 132 21.39 13.20 -2.38
N GLY A 133 21.64 14.07 -3.37
CA GLY A 133 20.60 14.83 -4.07
C GLY A 133 20.25 16.19 -3.44
N THR A 134 21.17 17.15 -3.55
CA THR A 134 20.88 18.60 -3.40
C THR A 134 20.00 19.11 -4.52
#